data_AF-E1ZGK1-F1
#
_entry.id   AF-E1ZGK1-F1
#
_cell.length_a   1.000
_cell.length_b   1.000
_cell.length_c   1.000
_cell.angle_alpha   90.00
_cell.angle_beta   90.00
_cell.angle_gamma   90.00
#
_symmetry.space_group_name_H-M   'P 1'
#
loop_
_entity.id
_entity.type
_entity.pdbx_description
1 polymer ?
#
loop_
_entity_poly.entity_id
_entity_poly.type
_entity_poly.pdbx_seq_one_letter_code
_entity_poly.pdbx_strand_id
1 'polypeptide(L)'
;QSVDPNHLITTGEEGFFDERDPMAGKRLQRRAQAVPPGPAAYDPNDGNQWGPRSGQDFRANHAHPSIDYAVMHLWPDNWGRLGIDFGQGWLDAHIKVAAELGKPLILEEFGKGAAEGDILSTRDPWFELVKNAVDSSLQSDGPLRGSLFWQWDG
;
A
#
# COMPACT_ATOMS: atom_id res chain seq x y z
N GLN A 1 -2.83 -24.98 6.33
CA GLN A 1 -1.92 -25.39 5.23
C GLN A 1 -1.83 -26.93 5.17
N SER A 2 -2.82 -27.59 4.56
CA SER A 2 -2.93 -29.07 4.60
C SER A 2 -2.24 -29.80 3.44
N VAL A 3 -1.95 -29.10 2.34
CA VAL A 3 -1.33 -29.67 1.13
C VAL A 3 0.17 -29.37 1.07
N ASP A 4 0.56 -28.15 1.44
CA ASP A 4 1.96 -27.72 1.52
C ASP A 4 2.17 -26.94 2.82
N PRO A 5 2.85 -27.53 3.83
CA PRO A 5 3.09 -26.88 5.12
C PRO A 5 4.41 -26.10 5.17
N ASN A 6 5.16 -26.03 4.07
CA ASN A 6 6.51 -25.46 4.06
C ASN A 6 6.57 -24.06 3.46
N HIS A 7 5.62 -23.69 2.60
CA HIS A 7 5.62 -22.42 1.89
C HIS A 7 4.70 -21.40 2.54
N LEU A 8 5.16 -20.14 2.53
CA LEU A 8 4.34 -19.01 2.92
C LEU A 8 3.24 -18.78 1.86
N ILE A 9 2.09 -18.30 2.32
CA ILE A 9 0.91 -18.02 1.51
C ILE A 9 0.46 -16.58 1.77
N THR A 10 0.08 -15.91 0.69
CA THR A 10 -0.60 -14.61 0.72
C THR A 10 -1.71 -14.55 -0.32
N THR A 11 -2.39 -13.42 -0.46
CA THR A 11 -3.56 -13.22 -1.32
C THR A 11 -3.20 -12.76 -2.74
N GLY A 12 -2.12 -11.97 -2.89
CA GLY A 12 -1.73 -11.36 -4.16
C GLY A 12 -2.61 -10.16 -4.58
N GLU A 13 -3.38 -9.59 -3.64
CA GLU A 13 -4.31 -8.49 -3.92
C GLU A 13 -3.59 -7.13 -3.95
N GLU A 14 -4.21 -6.13 -4.61
CA GLU A 14 -3.65 -4.78 -4.67
C GLU A 14 -3.61 -4.10 -3.30
N GLY A 15 -4.54 -4.43 -2.40
CA GLY A 15 -4.58 -3.94 -1.02
C GLY A 15 -5.67 -2.92 -0.74
N PHE A 16 -6.71 -2.80 -1.57
CA PHE A 16 -7.80 -1.88 -1.25
C PHE A 16 -8.54 -2.30 0.03
N PHE A 17 -9.00 -1.31 0.78
CA PHE A 17 -9.75 -1.51 2.02
C PHE A 17 -11.25 -1.57 1.74
N ASP A 18 -12.00 -2.39 2.48
CA ASP A 18 -13.47 -2.34 2.43
C ASP A 18 -13.97 -0.92 2.77
N GLU A 19 -15.10 -0.49 2.18
CA GLU A 19 -15.66 0.87 2.39
C GLU A 19 -15.97 1.19 3.87
N ARG A 20 -16.04 0.17 4.74
CA ARG A 20 -16.33 0.29 6.18
C ARG A 20 -15.08 0.19 7.05
N ASP A 21 -13.90 -0.13 6.49
CA ASP A 21 -12.67 -0.18 7.29
C ASP A 21 -12.35 1.22 7.85
N PRO A 22 -11.88 1.36 9.11
CA PRO A 22 -11.53 2.66 9.70
C PRO A 22 -10.47 3.46 8.92
N MET A 23 -9.68 2.82 8.08
CA MET A 23 -8.74 3.47 7.16
C MET A 23 -9.48 4.06 5.95
N ALA A 24 -10.51 3.39 5.45
CA ALA A 24 -11.38 3.89 4.39
C ALA A 24 -12.36 4.96 4.93
N GLY A 25 -12.55 6.07 4.22
CA GLY A 25 -13.66 6.99 4.52
C GLY A 25 -13.31 8.27 5.30
N LYS A 26 -12.05 8.70 5.37
CA LYS A 26 -11.72 10.05 5.91
C LYS A 26 -11.85 11.20 4.90
N ARG A 27 -12.50 10.98 3.75
CA ARG A 27 -12.81 12.05 2.78
C ARG A 27 -13.98 12.97 3.19
N LEU A 28 -14.75 12.64 4.24
CA LEU A 28 -15.92 13.43 4.66
C LEU A 28 -15.72 14.47 5.78
N GLN A 29 -14.51 14.67 6.33
CA GLN A 29 -14.29 15.68 7.38
C GLN A 29 -13.33 16.84 7.03
N ARG A 30 -12.73 16.90 5.84
CA ARG A 30 -11.65 17.88 5.57
C ARG A 30 -11.82 18.75 4.33
N ARG A 31 -12.99 19.36 4.16
CA ARG A 31 -13.07 20.67 3.49
C ARG A 31 -12.78 21.84 4.45
N ALA A 32 -12.49 21.59 5.74
CA ALA A 32 -12.53 22.64 6.77
C ALA A 32 -11.31 22.78 7.70
N GLN A 33 -10.19 22.07 7.52
CA GLN A 33 -9.06 22.20 8.46
C GLN A 33 -7.70 22.36 7.76
N ALA A 34 -7.11 23.54 7.98
CA ALA A 34 -5.81 24.00 7.50
C ALA A 34 -4.61 23.40 8.25
N VAL A 35 -4.77 22.20 8.84
CA VAL A 35 -3.69 21.49 9.53
C VAL A 35 -3.28 20.31 8.65
N PRO A 36 -2.01 20.20 8.22
CA PRO A 36 -1.54 19.02 7.50
C PRO A 36 -1.73 17.85 8.44
N PRO A 37 -2.55 16.86 8.10
CA PRO A 37 -2.87 15.85 9.06
C PRO A 37 -1.67 14.89 9.16
N GLY A 38 -1.43 14.36 10.36
CA GLY A 38 -0.45 13.29 10.55
C GLY A 38 -0.82 12.05 9.71
N PRO A 39 0.10 11.06 9.62
CA PRO A 39 0.00 9.91 8.72
C PRO A 39 -1.33 9.12 8.81
N ALA A 40 -2.05 9.17 9.93
CA ALA A 40 -3.32 8.48 10.17
C ALA A 40 -4.56 9.08 9.47
N ALA A 41 -4.39 9.94 8.48
CA ALA A 41 -5.47 10.76 7.94
C ALA A 41 -5.77 10.57 6.46
N TYR A 42 -4.86 10.00 5.69
CA TYR A 42 -5.13 9.76 4.28
C TYR A 42 -6.12 8.60 4.11
N ASP A 43 -7.11 8.77 3.23
CA ASP A 43 -8.02 7.69 2.84
C ASP A 43 -7.34 6.91 1.72
N PRO A 44 -6.83 5.68 1.96
CA PRO A 44 -6.07 4.94 0.97
C PRO A 44 -6.90 4.58 -0.26
N ASN A 45 -8.23 4.49 -0.13
CA ASN A 45 -9.09 4.28 -1.29
C ASN A 45 -9.19 5.58 -2.13
N ASP A 46 -9.07 6.76 -1.53
CA ASP A 46 -9.29 8.09 -2.13
C ASP A 46 -10.46 8.12 -3.13
N GLY A 47 -11.60 7.56 -2.72
CA GLY A 47 -12.81 7.48 -3.54
C GLY A 47 -12.80 6.41 -4.65
N ASN A 48 -11.76 5.58 -4.75
CA ASN A 48 -11.77 4.36 -5.54
C ASN A 48 -12.76 3.37 -4.92
N GLN A 49 -13.78 3.01 -5.69
CA GLN A 49 -14.80 2.03 -5.31
C GLN A 49 -14.60 0.68 -5.98
N TRP A 50 -13.74 0.58 -7.00
CA TRP A 50 -13.54 -0.67 -7.73
C TRP A 50 -12.86 -1.75 -6.87
N GLY A 51 -11.81 -1.41 -6.13
CA GLY A 51 -11.16 -2.36 -5.21
C GLY A 51 -12.16 -2.93 -4.18
N PRO A 52 -12.81 -2.08 -3.36
CA PRO A 52 -13.78 -2.54 -2.38
C PRO A 52 -14.95 -3.33 -3.01
N ARG A 53 -15.45 -2.90 -4.18
CA ARG A 53 -16.59 -3.55 -4.85
C ARG A 53 -16.21 -4.78 -5.67
N SER A 54 -14.92 -5.00 -5.91
CA SER A 54 -14.40 -6.27 -6.45
C SER A 54 -14.12 -7.29 -5.34
N GLY A 55 -14.37 -6.94 -4.07
CA GLY A 55 -14.27 -7.84 -2.93
C GLY A 55 -12.97 -7.73 -2.14
N GLN A 56 -12.15 -6.70 -2.39
CA GLN A 56 -10.95 -6.45 -1.60
C GLN A 56 -11.32 -5.87 -0.23
N ASP A 57 -10.78 -6.50 0.81
CA ASP A 57 -10.78 -6.03 2.18
C ASP A 57 -9.42 -6.36 2.76
N PHE A 58 -8.43 -5.49 2.55
CA PHE A 58 -7.05 -5.73 2.96
C PHE A 58 -6.94 -6.21 4.40
N ARG A 59 -7.72 -5.63 5.32
CA ARG A 59 -7.68 -6.04 6.74
C ARG A 59 -8.25 -7.44 6.92
N ALA A 60 -9.46 -7.71 6.44
CA ALA A 60 -10.11 -8.99 6.69
C ALA A 60 -9.40 -10.14 5.95
N ASN A 61 -8.99 -9.91 4.70
CA ASN A 61 -8.33 -10.89 3.87
C ASN A 61 -6.99 -11.31 4.49
N HIS A 62 -6.19 -10.34 4.96
CA HIS A 62 -4.92 -10.62 5.62
C HIS A 62 -5.04 -11.02 7.10
N ALA A 63 -6.20 -10.87 7.75
CA ALA A 63 -6.41 -11.38 9.12
C ALA A 63 -6.56 -12.90 9.17
N HIS A 64 -6.82 -13.56 8.04
CA HIS A 64 -7.05 -15.00 8.02
C HIS A 64 -5.83 -15.80 8.53
N PRO A 65 -6.00 -16.84 9.39
CA PRO A 65 -4.88 -17.56 10.01
C PRO A 65 -3.98 -18.35 9.04
N SER A 66 -4.43 -18.59 7.81
CA SER A 66 -3.62 -19.29 6.78
C SER A 66 -2.86 -18.35 5.84
N ILE A 67 -2.99 -17.03 6.04
CA ILE A 67 -2.19 -16.02 5.34
C ILE A 67 -1.00 -15.68 6.21
N ASP A 68 0.21 -15.81 5.70
CA ASP A 68 1.43 -15.67 6.51
C ASP A 68 1.98 -14.23 6.52
N TYR A 69 1.76 -13.49 5.43
CA TYR A 69 2.18 -12.10 5.28
C TYR A 69 1.16 -11.32 4.46
N ALA A 70 1.14 -10.01 4.67
CA ALA A 70 0.31 -9.07 3.94
C ALA A 70 0.99 -8.55 2.67
N VAL A 71 0.19 -8.25 1.66
CA VAL A 71 0.66 -7.69 0.39
C VAL A 71 -0.16 -6.50 -0.06
N MET A 72 0.51 -5.59 -0.75
CA MET A 72 -0.12 -4.46 -1.44
C MET A 72 0.63 -4.16 -2.73
N HIS A 73 -0.04 -3.46 -3.64
CA HIS A 73 0.51 -2.89 -4.86
C HIS A 73 0.49 -1.37 -4.79
N LEU A 74 1.18 -0.68 -5.71
CA LEU A 74 1.09 0.77 -5.87
C LEU A 74 1.21 1.21 -7.34
N TRP A 75 0.06 1.60 -7.92
CA TRP A 75 -0.07 1.96 -9.34
C TRP A 75 -0.68 3.36 -9.54
N PRO A 76 0.06 4.44 -9.24
CA PRO A 76 -0.46 5.81 -9.28
C PRO A 76 -1.00 6.24 -10.64
N ASP A 77 -0.41 5.77 -11.74
CA ASP A 77 -0.89 6.09 -13.10
C ASP A 77 -2.22 5.41 -13.40
N ASN A 78 -2.35 4.12 -13.09
CA ASN A 78 -3.57 3.33 -13.32
C ASN A 78 -4.74 3.83 -12.48
N TRP A 79 -4.47 4.24 -11.24
CA TRP A 79 -5.51 4.70 -10.32
C TRP A 79 -5.80 6.19 -10.46
N GLY A 80 -5.02 6.92 -11.27
CA GLY A 80 -5.16 8.37 -11.45
C GLY A 80 -4.86 9.15 -10.17
N ARG A 81 -3.83 8.75 -9.42
CA ARG A 81 -3.41 9.33 -8.14
C ARG A 81 -1.94 9.68 -8.20
N LEU A 82 -1.65 10.82 -8.81
CA LEU A 82 -0.30 11.22 -9.19
C LEU A 82 0.46 12.01 -8.11
N GLY A 83 -0.17 12.27 -6.97
CA GLY A 83 0.45 12.98 -5.84
C GLY A 83 1.27 12.04 -4.97
N ILE A 84 2.48 12.44 -4.58
CA ILE A 84 3.33 11.68 -3.63
C ILE A 84 2.65 11.54 -2.27
N ASP A 85 1.79 12.48 -1.90
CA ASP A 85 0.96 12.42 -0.69
C ASP A 85 -0.02 11.24 -0.71
N PHE A 86 -0.55 10.86 -1.88
CA PHE A 86 -1.30 9.61 -2.04
C PHE A 86 -0.41 8.39 -1.73
N GLY A 87 0.78 8.32 -2.34
CA GLY A 87 1.70 7.21 -2.13
C GLY A 87 2.10 7.06 -0.65
N GLN A 88 2.41 8.17 0.01
CA GLN A 88 2.75 8.17 1.44
C GLN A 88 1.56 7.69 2.28
N GLY A 89 0.37 8.23 2.03
CA GLY A 89 -0.85 7.83 2.75
C GLY A 89 -1.23 6.37 2.53
N TRP A 90 -1.03 5.86 1.32
CA TRP A 90 -1.20 4.46 0.98
C TRP A 90 -0.25 3.57 1.79
N LEU A 91 1.06 3.86 1.78
CA LEU A 91 2.07 3.10 2.54
C LEU A 91 1.78 3.14 4.04
N ASP A 92 1.51 4.33 4.60
CA ASP A 92 1.24 4.50 6.03
C ASP A 92 0.03 3.69 6.49
N ALA A 93 -1.03 3.65 5.68
CA ALA A 93 -2.24 2.91 5.98
C ALA A 93 -1.99 1.40 6.07
N HIS A 94 -1.31 0.84 5.08
CA HIS A 94 -1.01 -0.58 5.02
C HIS A 94 0.00 -1.01 6.08
N ILE A 95 1.06 -0.21 6.30
CA ILE A 95 2.03 -0.45 7.37
C ILE A 95 1.33 -0.52 8.72
N LYS A 96 0.43 0.44 8.99
CA LYS A 96 -0.33 0.45 10.25
C LYS A 96 -1.16 -0.82 10.42
N VAL A 97 -1.93 -1.20 9.40
CA VAL A 97 -2.81 -2.39 9.52
C VAL A 97 -2.01 -3.68 9.59
N ALA A 98 -0.90 -3.80 8.85
CA ALA A 98 0.00 -4.95 8.96
C ALA A 98 0.61 -5.08 10.37
N ALA A 99 1.00 -3.96 11.00
CA ALA A 99 1.45 -3.94 12.39
C ALA A 99 0.34 -4.40 13.36
N GLU A 100 -0.90 -3.93 13.17
CA GLU A 100 -2.06 -4.35 13.98
C GLU A 100 -2.36 -5.86 13.83
N LEU A 101 -2.15 -6.42 12.63
CA LEU A 101 -2.30 -7.84 12.36
C LEU A 101 -1.11 -8.69 12.86
N GLY A 102 0.00 -8.06 13.23
CA GLY A 102 1.24 -8.75 13.60
C GLY A 102 1.85 -9.55 12.44
N LYS A 103 1.66 -9.11 11.19
CA LYS A 103 2.15 -9.80 10.00
C LYS A 103 3.18 -8.96 9.23
N PRO A 104 4.21 -9.59 8.63
CA PRO A 104 5.06 -8.92 7.65
C PRO A 104 4.22 -8.37 6.49
N LEU A 105 4.66 -7.28 5.88
CA LEU A 105 4.05 -6.62 4.73
C LEU A 105 5.08 -6.54 3.60
N ILE A 106 4.65 -6.85 2.39
CA ILE A 106 5.45 -6.71 1.16
C ILE A 106 4.69 -5.81 0.19
N LEU A 107 5.37 -4.78 -0.35
CA LEU A 107 4.89 -4.06 -1.53
C LEU A 107 5.29 -4.88 -2.76
N GLU A 108 4.44 -5.82 -3.17
CA GLU A 108 4.82 -6.85 -4.15
C GLU A 108 4.83 -6.34 -5.60
N GLU A 109 4.17 -5.23 -5.87
CA GLU A 109 4.28 -4.51 -7.14
C GLU A 109 4.21 -3.00 -6.91
N PHE A 110 5.11 -2.25 -7.55
CA PHE A 110 4.94 -0.81 -7.70
C PHE A 110 5.63 -0.30 -8.94
N GLY A 111 5.10 0.78 -9.52
CA GLY A 111 5.69 1.40 -10.69
C GLY A 111 5.18 2.81 -10.94
N LYS A 112 5.95 3.56 -11.71
CA LYS A 112 5.59 4.90 -12.18
C LYS A 112 6.03 5.07 -13.62
N GLY A 113 5.08 5.34 -14.50
CA GLY A 113 5.34 5.65 -15.90
C GLY A 113 6.06 6.99 -16.04
N ALA A 114 7.10 7.02 -16.88
CA ALA A 114 7.80 8.23 -17.26
C ALA A 114 8.32 8.08 -18.69
N ALA A 115 8.37 9.19 -19.43
CA ALA A 115 9.16 9.26 -20.65
C ALA A 115 10.66 9.14 -20.29
N GLU A 116 11.49 8.67 -21.22
CA GLU A 116 12.92 8.43 -20.97
C GLU A 116 13.64 9.68 -20.41
N GLY A 117 13.33 10.87 -20.94
CA GLY A 117 13.90 12.13 -20.46
C GLY A 117 13.38 12.62 -19.09
N ASP A 118 12.29 12.03 -18.59
CA ASP A 118 11.59 12.46 -17.38
C ASP A 118 11.69 11.43 -16.24
N ILE A 119 12.50 10.37 -16.41
CA ILE A 119 12.66 9.31 -15.41
C ILE A 119 13.05 9.90 -14.05
N LEU A 120 14.07 10.75 -14.02
CA LEU A 120 14.58 11.34 -12.77
C LEU A 120 13.56 12.27 -12.11
N SER A 121 12.78 13.00 -12.90
CA SER A 121 11.84 14.01 -12.39
C SER A 121 10.46 13.43 -12.04
N THR A 122 10.07 12.33 -12.68
CA THR A 122 8.72 11.78 -12.60
C THR A 122 8.68 10.42 -11.90
N ARG A 123 9.56 9.48 -12.27
CA ARG A 123 9.56 8.12 -11.73
C ARG A 123 10.33 8.03 -10.42
N ASP A 124 11.55 8.54 -10.40
CA ASP A 124 12.47 8.33 -9.28
C ASP A 124 11.93 8.85 -7.94
N PRO A 125 11.16 9.96 -7.86
CA PRO A 125 10.52 10.36 -6.59
C PRO A 125 9.60 9.30 -5.97
N TRP A 126 8.93 8.48 -6.79
CA TRP A 126 8.10 7.37 -6.30
C TRP A 126 8.96 6.19 -5.82
N PHE A 127 10.06 5.92 -6.50
CA PHE A 127 11.00 4.87 -6.10
C PHE A 127 11.74 5.25 -4.81
N GLU A 128 12.11 6.52 -4.66
CA GLU A 128 12.68 7.07 -3.43
C GLU A 128 11.69 7.00 -2.27
N LEU A 129 10.42 7.35 -2.48
CA LEU A 129 9.35 7.20 -1.49
C LEU A 129 9.29 5.76 -0.97
N VAL A 130 9.20 4.78 -1.88
CA VAL A 130 9.11 3.35 -1.52
C VAL A 130 10.37 2.88 -0.81
N LYS A 131 11.55 3.19 -1.35
CA LYS A 131 12.83 2.83 -0.75
C LYS A 131 12.93 3.37 0.68
N ASN A 132 12.61 4.64 0.88
CA ASN A 132 12.68 5.28 2.20
C ASN A 132 11.68 4.68 3.19
N ALA A 133 10.48 4.30 2.74
CA ALA A 133 9.49 3.62 3.58
C ALA A 133 9.99 2.23 4.01
N VAL A 134 10.57 1.44 3.10
CA VAL A 134 11.18 0.15 3.42
C VAL A 134 12.34 0.33 4.40
N ASP A 135 13.28 1.24 4.12
CA ASP A 135 14.44 1.48 4.98
C ASP A 135 14.01 1.92 6.40
N SER A 136 13.03 2.83 6.51
CA SER A 136 12.52 3.30 7.79
C SER A 136 11.81 2.20 8.58
N SER A 137 11.02 1.36 7.89
CA SER A 137 10.38 0.21 8.51
C SER A 137 11.42 -0.77 9.03
N LEU A 138 12.42 -1.16 8.24
CA LEU A 138 13.48 -2.07 8.67
C LEU A 138 14.29 -1.52 9.86
N GLN A 139 14.61 -0.23 9.85
CA GLN A 139 15.34 0.43 10.95
C GLN A 139 14.55 0.47 12.26
N SER A 140 13.23 0.49 12.18
CA SER A 140 12.33 0.53 13.34
C SER A 140 11.74 -0.84 13.71
N ASP A 141 12.22 -1.91 13.08
CA ASP A 141 11.64 -3.26 13.13
C ASP A 141 10.12 -3.30 12.82
N GLY A 142 9.70 -2.43 11.91
CA GLY A 142 8.35 -2.33 11.38
C GLY A 142 7.97 -3.49 10.44
N PRO A 143 6.68 -3.55 10.07
CA PRO A 143 6.12 -4.67 9.33
C PRO A 143 6.43 -4.65 7.84
N LEU A 144 6.73 -3.51 7.20
CA LEU A 144 7.11 -3.48 5.79
C LEU A 144 8.52 -4.05 5.64
N ARG A 145 8.64 -5.24 5.04
CA ARG A 145 9.88 -6.02 4.96
C ARG A 145 10.51 -6.05 3.57
N GLY A 146 9.85 -5.49 2.56
CA GLY A 146 10.39 -5.46 1.20
C GLY A 146 9.47 -4.80 0.20
N SER A 147 10.04 -4.53 -0.97
CA SER A 147 9.33 -3.99 -2.13
C SER A 147 9.87 -4.61 -3.42
N LEU A 148 9.00 -4.84 -4.40
CA LEU A 148 9.36 -5.35 -5.72
C LEU A 148 8.83 -4.37 -6.77
N PHE A 149 9.74 -3.74 -7.51
CA PHE A 149 9.34 -2.83 -8.58
C PHE A 149 8.84 -3.65 -9.78
N TRP A 150 7.88 -3.11 -10.50
CA TRP A 150 7.39 -3.68 -11.74
C TRP A 150 7.81 -2.79 -12.92
N GLN A 151 8.55 -3.28 -13.91
CA GLN A 151 9.10 -4.64 -14.04
C GLN A 151 10.53 -4.59 -14.56
N TRP A 152 11.23 -5.70 -14.35
CA TRP A 152 12.48 -5.96 -15.05
C TRP A 152 12.17 -6.43 -16.47
N ASP A 153 12.72 -5.74 -17.46
CA ASP A 153 12.81 -6.19 -18.85
C ASP A 153 14.30 -6.28 -19.20
N GLY A 154 14.68 -7.39 -19.83
CA GLY A 154 16.04 -7.93 -19.85
C GLY A 154 17.12 -7.11 -20.56
#